data_AF-A0A968Z5D6-F1
#
_entry.id   AF-A0A968Z5D6-F1
#
_cell.length_a   1.000
_cell.length_b   1.000
_cell.length_c   1.000
_cell.angle_alpha   90.00
_cell.angle_beta   90.00
_cell.angle_gamma   90.00
#
_symmetry.space_group_name_H-M   'P 1'
#
loop_
_entity.id
_entity.type
_entity.pdbx_description
1 polymer ?
#
loop_
_entity_poly.entity_id
_entity_poly.type
_entity_poly.pdbx_seq_one_letter_code
_entity_poly.pdbx_strand_id
1 'polypeptide(L)'
;MIKNGANRSPDVAWIEQERWDALSAEQKEKFPPIALDFVLELVSPSDRLEDIQAKMQEYIDNGVQLGWLIHPKKRQVEIYRQGQANEVLDSPANLSGEGVLPG
;
A
#
# COMPACT_ATOMS: atom_id res chain seq x y z
N MET A 1 2.77 4.63 10.88
CA MET A 1 1.43 4.80 11.49
C MET A 1 0.51 5.38 10.44
N ILE A 2 -0.61 4.72 10.16
CA ILE A 2 -1.73 5.35 9.46
C ILE A 2 -2.25 6.48 10.37
N LYS A 3 -2.56 7.67 9.83
CA LYS A 3 -2.92 8.87 10.62
C LYS A 3 -4.07 8.63 11.61
N ASN A 4 -4.91 7.64 11.36
CA ASN A 4 -6.02 7.22 12.22
C ASN A 4 -5.64 6.33 13.43
N GLY A 5 -4.36 6.07 13.69
CA GLY A 5 -3.93 5.27 14.85
C GLY A 5 -3.97 3.74 14.64
N ALA A 6 -4.34 3.28 13.44
CA ALA A 6 -4.33 1.86 13.11
C ALA A 6 -2.89 1.35 12.90
N ASN A 7 -2.53 0.28 13.61
CA ASN A 7 -1.34 -0.53 13.34
C ASN A 7 -1.66 -1.53 12.25
N ARG A 8 -1.44 -1.13 11.00
CA ARG A 8 -1.51 -2.04 9.86
C ARG A 8 -0.09 -2.50 9.49
N SER A 9 0.06 -3.79 9.25
CA SER A 9 1.27 -4.37 8.67
C SER A 9 0.89 -4.87 7.28
N PRO A 10 1.27 -4.16 6.21
CA PRO A 10 1.07 -4.68 4.87
C PRO A 10 2.02 -5.84 4.58
N ASP A 11 1.68 -6.66 3.58
CA ASP A 11 2.55 -7.75 3.13
C ASP A 11 3.85 -7.20 2.55
N VAL A 12 3.76 -6.08 1.82
CA VAL A 12 4.91 -5.33 1.33
C VAL A 12 4.67 -3.83 1.53
N ALA A 13 5.73 -3.14 1.97
CA ALA A 13 5.77 -1.71 2.14
C ALA A 13 7.04 -1.16 1.48
N TRP A 14 6.94 0.02 0.87
CA TRP A 14 8.09 0.76 0.41
C TRP A 14 7.95 2.24 0.77
N ILE A 15 9.10 2.83 1.10
CA ILE A 15 9.24 4.26 1.35
C ILE A 15 10.55 4.72 0.68
N GLU A 16 10.53 5.92 0.13
CA GLU A 16 11.72 6.54 -0.42
C GLU A 16 12.80 6.69 0.66
N GLN A 17 14.05 6.40 0.27
CA GLN A 17 15.20 6.40 1.19
C GLN A 17 15.40 7.75 1.86
N GLU A 18 15.26 8.86 1.12
CA GLU A 18 15.41 10.21 1.67
C GLU A 18 14.36 10.52 2.76
N ARG A 19 13.12 10.06 2.56
CA ARG A 19 12.03 10.21 3.53
C ARG A 19 12.30 9.37 4.79
N TRP A 20 12.86 8.18 4.64
CA TRP A 20 13.30 7.35 5.76
C TRP A 20 14.46 8.00 6.53
N ASP A 21 15.44 8.54 5.82
CA ASP A 21 16.65 9.12 6.44
C ASP A 21 16.39 10.44 7.16
N ALA A 22 15.32 11.14 6.81
CA ALA A 22 14.85 12.30 7.56
C ALA A 22 14.29 11.97 8.96
N LEU A 23 14.03 10.68 9.27
CA LEU A 23 13.56 10.26 10.59
C LEU A 23 14.70 10.20 11.63
N SER A 24 14.39 10.56 12.87
CA SER A 24 15.29 10.35 14.01
C SER A 24 15.50 8.87 14.31
N ALA A 25 16.61 8.52 14.98
CA ALA A 25 16.87 7.14 15.41
C ALA A 25 15.71 6.56 16.25
N GLU A 26 15.14 7.34 17.18
CA GLU A 26 14.00 6.91 18.00
C GLU A 26 12.74 6.64 17.15
N GLN A 27 12.50 7.44 16.11
CA GLN A 27 11.37 7.23 15.20
C GLN A 27 11.53 5.96 14.35
N LYS A 28 12.77 5.59 14.01
CA LYS A 28 13.10 4.37 13.24
C LYS A 28 12.98 3.08 14.07
N GLU A 29 13.14 3.16 15.39
CA GLU A 29 13.03 2.01 16.31
C GLU A 29 11.58 1.64 16.69
N LYS A 30 10.62 2.54 16.43
CA LYS A 30 9.18 2.35 16.71
C LYS A 30 8.40 2.26 15.41
N PHE A 31 7.07 2.25 15.48
CA PHE A 31 6.23 2.46 14.30
C PHE A 31 6.46 3.88 13.76
N PRO A 32 7.08 4.02 12.58
CA PRO A 32 7.50 5.33 12.09
C PRO A 32 6.28 6.24 11.88
N PRO A 33 6.31 7.51 12.32
CA PRO A 33 5.21 8.46 12.16
C PRO A 33 5.19 9.06 10.74
N ILE A 34 5.38 8.22 9.73
CA ILE A 34 5.41 8.58 8.32
C ILE A 34 4.49 7.63 7.53
N ALA A 35 3.81 8.18 6.52
CA ALA A 35 3.06 7.39 5.56
C ALA A 35 4.01 6.72 4.58
N LEU A 36 3.77 5.45 4.27
CA LEU A 36 4.48 4.72 3.22
C LEU A 36 4.18 5.35 1.87
N ASP A 37 5.11 5.24 0.92
CA ASP A 37 4.87 5.68 -0.46
C ASP A 37 4.05 4.64 -1.22
N PHE A 38 4.39 3.37 -1.01
CA PHE A 38 3.75 2.24 -1.66
C PHE A 38 3.43 1.11 -0.67
N VAL A 39 2.29 0.46 -0.89
CA VAL A 39 1.88 -0.75 -0.18
C VAL A 39 1.36 -1.82 -1.14
N LEU A 40 1.51 -3.07 -0.74
CA LEU A 40 0.88 -4.20 -1.41
C LEU A 40 0.31 -5.19 -0.41
N GLU A 41 -0.85 -5.72 -0.78
CA GLU A 41 -1.57 -6.77 -0.07
C GLU A 41 -1.86 -7.94 -1.04
N LEU A 42 -1.70 -9.16 -0.54
CA LEU A 42 -2.11 -10.38 -1.22
C LEU A 42 -3.41 -10.89 -0.60
N VAL A 43 -4.46 -11.01 -1.42
CA VAL A 43 -5.72 -11.59 -0.96
C VAL A 43 -5.51 -13.05 -0.56
N SER A 44 -5.72 -13.37 0.71
CA SER A 44 -5.66 -14.73 1.25
C SER A 44 -7.02 -15.43 1.18
N PRO A 45 -7.06 -16.78 1.26
CA PRO A 45 -8.32 -17.53 1.28
C PRO A 45 -9.26 -17.21 2.46
N SER A 46 -8.71 -16.69 3.57
CA SER A 46 -9.46 -16.32 4.77
C SER A 46 -9.98 -14.89 4.76
N ASP A 47 -9.53 -14.06 3.82
CA ASP A 47 -9.93 -12.66 3.78
C ASP A 47 -11.34 -12.50 3.25
N ARG A 48 -12.07 -11.59 3.89
CA ARG A 48 -13.28 -11.01 3.32
C ARG A 48 -12.86 -9.89 2.37
N LEU A 49 -13.34 -9.95 1.13
CA LEU A 49 -12.93 -9.00 0.10
C LEU A 49 -13.23 -7.54 0.48
N GLU A 50 -14.40 -7.29 1.04
CA GLU A 50 -14.80 -5.95 1.49
C GLU A 50 -13.84 -5.39 2.55
N ASP A 51 -13.40 -6.23 3.49
CA ASP A 51 -12.55 -5.81 4.60
C ASP A 51 -11.14 -5.46 4.10
N ILE A 52 -10.58 -6.24 3.17
CA ILE A 52 -9.26 -5.96 2.59
C ILE A 52 -9.29 -4.78 1.62
N GLN A 53 -10.37 -4.59 0.85
CA GLN A 53 -10.55 -3.39 0.02
C GLN A 53 -10.71 -2.13 0.89
N ALA A 54 -11.44 -2.21 2.00
CA ALA A 54 -11.54 -1.12 2.96
C ALA A 54 -10.18 -0.80 3.60
N LYS A 55 -9.36 -1.81 3.91
CA LYS A 55 -7.97 -1.64 4.35
C LYS A 55 -7.12 -0.92 3.29
N MET A 56 -7.27 -1.25 2.01
CA MET A 56 -6.59 -0.55 0.91
C MET A 56 -6.99 0.92 0.83
N GLN A 57 -8.29 1.23 0.92
CA GLN A 57 -8.75 2.60 0.94
C GLN A 57 -8.22 3.37 2.16
N GLU A 58 -8.19 2.74 3.33
CA GLU A 58 -7.62 3.34 4.54
C GLU A 58 -6.13 3.71 4.34
N TYR A 59 -5.33 2.88 3.67
CA TYR A 59 -3.95 3.25 3.33
C TYR A 59 -3.87 4.53 2.51
N ILE A 60 -4.68 4.64 1.44
CA ILE A 60 -4.71 5.81 0.55
C ILE A 60 -5.13 7.06 1.31
N ASP A 61 -6.21 6.97 2.09
CA ASP A 61 -6.75 8.09 2.88
C ASP A 61 -5.72 8.63 3.90
N ASN A 62 -4.75 7.80 4.28
CA ASN A 62 -3.74 8.13 5.26
C ASN A 62 -2.38 8.53 4.66
N GLY A 63 -2.31 8.71 3.34
CA GLY A 63 -1.17 9.31 2.67
C GLY A 63 -0.33 8.36 1.84
N VAL A 64 -0.71 7.09 1.71
CA VAL A 64 -0.08 6.19 0.73
C VAL A 64 -0.37 6.69 -0.68
N GLN A 65 0.64 6.70 -1.54
CA GLN A 65 0.52 7.27 -2.89
C GLN A 65 0.02 6.22 -3.89
N LEU A 66 0.52 4.98 -3.77
CA LEU A 66 0.17 3.85 -4.64
C LEU A 66 -0.06 2.58 -3.81
N GLY A 67 -1.14 1.87 -4.08
CA GLY A 67 -1.46 0.60 -3.42
C GLY A 67 -1.84 -0.48 -4.43
N TRP A 68 -1.30 -1.69 -4.27
CA TRP A 68 -1.72 -2.86 -5.06
C TRP A 68 -2.41 -3.91 -4.20
N LEU A 69 -3.63 -4.27 -4.57
CA LEU A 69 -4.31 -5.45 -4.04
C LEU A 69 -4.27 -6.55 -5.09
N ILE A 70 -3.44 -7.56 -4.85
CA ILE A 70 -3.27 -8.66 -5.78
C ILE A 70 -4.21 -9.79 -5.38
N HIS A 71 -4.95 -10.32 -6.35
CA HIS A 71 -5.80 -11.50 -6.23
C HIS A 71 -5.13 -12.70 -6.91
N PRO A 72 -4.30 -13.52 -6.23
CA PRO A 72 -3.49 -14.53 -6.89
C PRO A 72 -4.34 -15.59 -7.62
N LYS A 73 -5.47 -16.00 -7.02
CA LYS A 73 -6.38 -17.00 -7.60
C LYS A 73 -7.09 -16.50 -8.86
N LYS A 74 -7.45 -15.21 -8.90
CA LYS A 74 -8.12 -14.58 -10.05
C LYS A 74 -7.13 -14.04 -11.07
N ARG A 75 -5.85 -13.96 -10.72
CA ARG A 75 -4.80 -13.28 -11.50
C ARG A 75 -5.20 -11.84 -11.82
N GLN A 76 -5.77 -11.14 -10.84
CA GLN A 76 -6.24 -9.77 -11.00
C GLN A 76 -5.49 -8.85 -10.04
N VAL A 77 -5.31 -7.60 -10.42
CA VAL A 77 -4.71 -6.58 -9.57
C VAL A 77 -5.63 -5.38 -9.52
N GLU A 78 -5.97 -4.92 -8.32
CA GLU A 78 -6.60 -3.62 -8.12
C GLU A 78 -5.52 -2.60 -7.75
N ILE A 79 -5.55 -1.43 -8.40
CA ILE A 79 -4.61 -0.34 -8.20
C ILE A 79 -5.34 0.83 -7.55
N TYR A 80 -4.81 1.26 -6.42
CA TYR A 80 -5.35 2.32 -5.57
C TYR A 80 -4.42 3.53 -5.62
N ARG A 81 -4.99 4.73 -5.82
CA ARG A 81 -4.27 6.01 -5.93
C ARG A 81 -5.07 7.11 -5.24
N GLN A 82 -4.39 8.14 -4.75
CA GLN A 82 -5.06 9.27 -4.12
C GLN A 82 -5.95 10.03 -5.09
N GLY A 83 -7.20 10.28 -4.68
CA GLY A 83 -8.17 11.08 -5.43
C GLY A 83 -8.63 10.46 -6.75
N GLN A 84 -8.35 9.18 -7.00
CA GLN A 84 -8.76 8.47 -8.21
C GLN A 84 -9.60 7.25 -7.86
N ALA A 85 -10.48 6.85 -8.78
CA ALA A 85 -11.17 5.58 -8.67
C ALA A 85 -10.17 4.42 -8.77
N ASN A 86 -10.47 3.31 -8.10
CA ASN A 86 -9.67 2.11 -8.21
C ASN A 86 -9.69 1.57 -9.65
N GLU A 87 -8.52 1.20 -10.14
CA GLU A 87 -8.35 0.56 -11.45
C GLU A 87 -8.21 -0.94 -11.24
N VAL A 88 -8.77 -1.75 -12.15
CA VAL A 88 -8.69 -3.20 -12.07
C VAL A 88 -8.10 -3.76 -13.35
N LEU A 89 -7.00 -4.50 -13.22
CA LEU A 89 -6.30 -5.14 -14.32
C LEU A 89 -6.47 -6.65 -14.26
N ASP A 90 -6.92 -7.24 -15.37
CA ASP A 90 -7.08 -8.68 -15.52
C ASP A 90 -5.83 -9.32 -16.14
N SER A 91 -5.20 -10.22 -15.40
CA SER A 91 -3.98 -10.96 -15.77
C SER A 91 -2.87 -10.08 -16.37
N PRO A 92 -2.48 -8.96 -15.72
CA PRO A 92 -1.41 -8.11 -16.22
C PRO A 92 -0.07 -8.87 -16.23
N ALA A 93 0.70 -8.70 -17.31
CA ALA A 93 2.05 -9.26 -17.42
C ALA A 93 3.09 -8.43 -16.65
N ASN A 94 2.83 -7.13 -16.48
CA ASN A 94 3.64 -6.18 -15.73
C ASN A 94 2.72 -5.13 -15.08
N LEU A 95 3.23 -4.49 -14.03
CA LEU A 95 2.58 -3.37 -13.36
C LEU A 95 3.57 -2.19 -13.35
N SER A 96 3.07 -0.99 -13.62
CA SER A 96 3.90 0.22 -13.52
C SER A 96 3.97 0.68 -12.07
N GLY A 97 5.18 0.92 -11.58
CA GLY A 97 5.43 1.63 -10.33
C GLY A 97 5.07 3.12 -10.35
N GLU A 98 4.68 3.63 -11.52
CA GLU A 98 4.36 5.03 -11.80
C GLU A 98 5.50 5.96 -11.32
N GLY A 99 5.16 7.15 -10.83
CA GLY A 99 6.13 8.04 -10.21
C GLY A 99 6.51 7.68 -8.77
N VAL A 100 6.06 6.52 -8.26
CA VAL A 100 6.20 6.15 -6.83
C VAL A 100 7.33 5.15 -6.63
N LEU A 101 7.34 4.05 -7.37
CA LEU A 101 8.41 3.05 -7.31
C LEU A 101 9.42 3.31 -8.43
N PRO A 102 10.70 3.59 -8.12
CA PRO A 102 11.71 3.77 -9.16
C PRO A 102 12.08 2.41 -9.80
N GLY A 103 11.88 2.28 -11.11
CA GLY A 103 12.26 1.11 -11.91
C GLY A 103 11.22 0.73 -12.96
#